data_AF-A0A327TNG0-F1
#
_entry.id   AF-A0A327TNG0-F1
#
_cell.length_a   1.000
_cell.length_b   1.000
_cell.length_c   1.000
_cell.angle_alpha   90.00
_cell.angle_beta   90.00
_cell.angle_gamma   90.00
#
_symmetry.space_group_name_H-M   'P 1'
#
loop_
_entity.id
_entity.type
_entity.pdbx_description
1 polymer ?
#
loop_
_entity_poly.entity_id
_entity_poly.type
_entity_poly.pdbx_seq_one_letter_code
_entity_poly.pdbx_strand_id
1 'polypeptide(L)'
;MRGEGLFTERAPNGRFQWQLKAMNGRVVAVSSSVHESSVDAERAFAELVALGPALVARITHVRDGLGWTWVVPGPRGNPLVKSSRAYERYATCQNAFRRFMALVARMAETAEAAAAEAPAPVGPGGRPGSGFGGRPGGGPGPRAGGGS
;
A
#
# COMPACT_ATOMS: atom_id res chain seq x y z
N MET A 1 -0.71 -20.64 6.71
CA MET A 1 0.76 -20.52 6.74
C MET A 1 1.13 -19.11 6.29
N ARG A 2 1.33 -18.15 7.21
CA ARG A 2 1.67 -16.75 6.84
C ARG A 2 3.12 -16.50 7.24
N GLY A 3 4.04 -16.57 6.28
CA GLY A 3 5.48 -16.34 6.49
C GLY A 3 6.10 -15.29 5.57
N GLU A 4 5.34 -14.76 4.60
CA GLU A 4 5.73 -13.61 3.79
C GLU A 4 4.96 -12.37 4.25
N GLY A 5 5.62 -11.22 4.34
CA GLY A 5 4.95 -9.98 4.72
C GLY A 5 5.87 -8.86 5.20
N LEU A 6 5.27 -7.68 5.29
CA LEU A 6 5.83 -6.51 5.95
C LEU A 6 5.78 -6.72 7.47
N PHE A 7 6.90 -6.53 8.14
CA PHE A 7 7.01 -6.57 9.58
C PHE A 7 7.48 -5.21 10.08
N THR A 8 6.65 -4.53 10.86
CA THR A 8 7.05 -3.28 11.52
C THR A 8 7.64 -3.61 12.88
N GLU A 9 8.89 -3.22 13.10
CA GLU A 9 9.60 -3.34 14.37
C GLU A 9 9.81 -1.96 14.97
N ARG A 10 9.56 -1.84 16.28
CA ARG A 10 9.90 -0.63 17.03
C ARG A 10 11.35 -0.72 17.48
N ALA A 11 12.19 0.15 16.93
CA ALA A 11 13.58 0.28 17.32
C ALA A 11 13.70 0.86 18.75
N PRO A 12 14.84 0.61 19.45
CA PRO A 12 15.06 1.05 20.84
C PRO A 12 15.00 2.58 21.04
N ASN A 13 15.18 3.33 19.97
CA ASN A 13 15.03 4.80 19.93
C ASN A 13 13.56 5.26 19.92
N GLY A 14 12.60 4.33 20.07
CA GLY A 14 11.17 4.59 20.07
C GLY A 14 10.54 4.71 18.67
N ARG A 15 11.34 4.65 17.60
CA ARG A 15 10.91 4.80 16.21
C ARG A 15 10.56 3.45 15.57
N PHE A 16 9.76 3.48 14.51
CA PHE A 16 9.33 2.30 13.77
C PHE A 16 10.15 2.11 12.50
N GLN A 17 10.62 0.90 12.27
CA GLN A 17 11.28 0.48 11.04
C GLN A 17 10.52 -0.71 10.47
N TRP A 18 10.32 -0.72 9.16
CA TRP A 18 9.73 -1.88 8.51
C TRP A 18 10.81 -2.81 7.95
N GLN A 19 10.50 -4.09 7.92
CA GLN A 19 11.34 -5.16 7.41
C GLN A 19 10.49 -6.05 6.50
N LEU A 20 11.03 -6.40 5.34
CA LEU A 20 10.36 -7.31 4.43
C LEU A 20 10.94 -8.72 4.59
N LYS A 21 10.06 -9.68 4.89
CA LYS A 21 10.42 -11.10 4.93
C LYS A 21 9.89 -11.80 3.68
N ALA A 22 10.77 -12.57 3.05
CA ALA A 22 10.40 -13.44 1.95
C ALA A 22 9.67 -14.69 2.46
N MET A 23 9.05 -15.47 1.57
CA MET A 23 8.35 -16.73 1.88
C MET A 23 9.19 -17.75 2.66
N ASN A 24 10.51 -17.68 2.54
CA ASN A 24 11.45 -18.52 3.28
C ASN A 24 11.68 -18.07 4.73
N GLY A 25 10.93 -17.06 5.22
CA GLY A 25 11.06 -16.46 6.54
C GLY A 25 12.28 -15.56 6.72
N ARG A 26 13.13 -15.38 5.70
CA ARG A 26 14.33 -14.55 5.79
C ARG A 26 14.00 -13.10 5.49
N VAL A 27 14.55 -12.20 6.30
CA VAL A 27 14.51 -10.75 6.03
C VAL A 27 15.36 -10.47 4.79
N VAL A 28 14.73 -9.92 3.76
CA VAL A 28 15.41 -9.57 2.50
C VAL A 28 15.80 -8.10 2.45
N ALA A 29 15.01 -7.24 3.08
CA ALA A 29 15.17 -5.80 3.01
C ALA A 29 14.68 -5.14 4.30
N VAL A 30 15.31 -4.02 4.66
CA VAL A 30 14.94 -3.21 5.82
C VAL A 30 14.85 -1.75 5.42
N SER A 31 13.90 -1.02 6.01
CA SER A 31 13.83 0.42 5.87
C SER A 31 15.13 1.06 6.32
N SER A 32 15.65 2.00 5.55
CA SER A 32 16.75 2.85 6.02
C SER A 32 16.24 4.02 6.86
N SER A 33 14.98 4.42 6.65
CA SER A 33 14.31 5.46 7.42
C SER A 33 13.60 4.89 8.63
N VAL A 34 13.70 5.61 9.75
CA VAL A 34 12.99 5.32 10.99
C VAL A 34 11.82 6.30 11.12
N HIS A 35 10.61 5.75 11.26
CA HIS A 35 9.34 6.46 11.25
C HIS A 35 8.80 6.69 12.67
N GLU A 36 7.92 7.67 12.86
CA GLU A 36 7.36 7.96 14.19
C GLU A 36 6.20 7.03 14.56
N SER A 37 5.51 6.47 13.56
CA SER A 37 4.39 5.54 13.73
C SER A 37 4.50 4.31 12.82
N SER A 38 3.82 3.22 13.19
CA SER A 38 3.67 2.03 12.33
C SER A 38 2.96 2.38 11.01
N VAL A 39 1.98 3.27 11.07
CA VAL A 39 1.21 3.71 9.89
C VAL A 39 2.11 4.43 8.89
N ASP A 40 3.06 5.24 9.37
CA ASP A 40 4.02 5.93 8.50
C ASP A 40 5.01 4.95 7.86
N ALA A 41 5.41 3.91 8.60
CA ALA A 41 6.28 2.86 8.08
C ALA A 41 5.57 2.05 6.98
N GLU A 42 4.29 1.71 7.18
CA GLU A 42 3.45 1.02 6.19
C GLU A 42 3.19 1.90 4.96
N ARG A 43 2.90 3.19 5.15
CA ARG A 43 2.71 4.14 4.03
C ARG A 43 3.99 4.29 3.22
N ALA A 44 5.14 4.46 3.87
CA ALA A 44 6.43 4.55 3.18
C ALA A 44 6.74 3.27 2.38
N PHE A 45 6.35 2.10 2.90
CA PHE A 45 6.45 0.85 2.17
C PHE A 45 5.49 0.80 0.97
N ALA A 46 4.24 1.26 1.11
CA ALA A 46 3.28 1.31 0.01
C ALA A 46 3.75 2.26 -1.12
N GLU A 47 4.32 3.41 -0.78
CA GLU A 47 4.94 4.32 -1.76
C GLU A 47 6.12 3.63 -2.48
N LEU A 48 6.93 2.86 -1.76
CA LEU A 48 8.01 2.09 -2.36
C LEU A 48 7.48 1.02 -3.31
N VAL A 49 6.38 0.35 -2.96
CA VAL A 49 5.75 -0.66 -3.81
C VAL A 49 5.21 -0.03 -5.10
N ALA A 50 4.60 1.16 -5.01
CA ALA A 50 4.14 1.91 -6.17
C ALA A 50 5.29 2.32 -7.12
N LEU A 51 6.48 2.60 -6.57
CA LEU A 51 7.70 2.87 -7.35
C LEU A 51 8.36 1.62 -7.93
N GLY A 52 7.90 0.41 -7.55
CA GLY A 52 8.55 -0.89 -7.72
C GLY A 52 9.43 -1.06 -8.97
N PRO A 53 8.90 -0.86 -10.20
CA PRO A 53 9.68 -1.06 -11.44
C PRO A 53 10.81 -0.06 -11.65
N ALA A 54 10.70 1.15 -11.07
CA ALA A 54 11.67 2.24 -11.21
C ALA A 54 12.78 2.21 -10.16
N LEU A 55 12.71 1.29 -9.17
CA LEU A 55 13.71 1.20 -8.11
C LEU A 55 15.02 0.60 -8.63
N VAL A 56 16.10 1.37 -8.52
CA VAL A 56 17.46 0.93 -8.85
C VAL A 56 18.27 0.80 -7.58
N ALA A 57 18.81 -0.38 -7.30
CA ALA A 57 19.75 -0.56 -6.20
C ALA A 57 21.17 -0.15 -6.60
N ARG A 58 21.83 0.58 -5.69
CA ARG A 58 23.26 0.80 -5.68
C ARG A 58 23.92 -0.26 -4.80
N ILE A 59 24.69 -1.15 -5.42
CA ILE A 59 25.48 -2.16 -4.71
C ILE A 59 26.83 -1.54 -4.34
N THR A 60 27.15 -1.52 -3.05
CA THR A 60 28.38 -0.94 -2.51
C THR A 60 29.05 -1.91 -1.55
N HIS A 61 30.38 -1.85 -1.47
CA HIS A 61 31.10 -2.57 -0.43
C HIS A 61 30.86 -1.92 0.94
N VAL A 62 30.74 -2.72 1.99
CA VAL A 62 30.61 -2.22 3.36
C VAL A 62 31.95 -1.58 3.77
N ARG A 63 31.93 -0.38 4.35
CA ARG A 63 33.16 0.35 4.71
C ARG A 63 33.98 -0.35 5.79
N ASP A 64 33.31 -0.97 6.77
CA ASP A 64 33.95 -1.57 7.95
C ASP A 64 33.75 -3.10 8.03
N GLY A 65 33.45 -3.75 6.91
CA GLY A 65 33.11 -5.17 6.91
C GLY A 65 33.50 -5.89 5.62
N LEU A 66 33.52 -7.22 5.69
CA LEU A 66 33.71 -8.07 4.53
C LEU A 66 32.35 -8.28 3.85
N GLY A 67 32.14 -7.61 2.72
CA GLY A 67 31.01 -7.91 1.86
C GLY A 67 30.34 -6.73 1.17
N TRP A 68 29.31 -7.09 0.43
CA TRP A 68 28.49 -6.27 -0.44
C TRP A 68 27.12 -6.04 0.17
N THR A 69 26.72 -4.78 0.24
CA THR A 69 25.38 -4.35 0.63
C THR A 69 24.73 -3.68 -0.56
N TRP A 70 23.41 -3.81 -0.69
CA TRP A 70 22.65 -3.07 -1.70
C TRP A 70 21.75 -2.05 -1.02
N VAL A 71 21.66 -0.86 -1.60
CA VAL A 71 20.89 0.27 -1.07
C VAL A 71 20.14 0.91 -2.23
N VAL A 72 18.84 1.16 -2.05
CA VAL A 72 18.06 1.92 -3.02
C VAL A 72 18.04 3.38 -2.58
N PRO A 73 18.68 4.29 -3.33
CA PRO A 73 18.61 5.71 -3.04
C PRO A 73 17.20 6.23 -3.32
N GLY A 74 16.71 7.08 -2.44
CA GLY A 74 15.47 7.81 -2.65
C GLY A 74 15.64 9.06 -3.49
N PRO A 75 14.53 9.67 -3.93
CA PRO A 75 14.53 10.87 -4.76
C PRO A 75 15.18 12.08 -4.07
N ARG A 76 15.26 12.09 -2.73
CA ARG A 76 15.90 13.14 -1.93
C ARG A 76 17.35 12.82 -1.54
N GLY A 77 17.99 11.83 -2.16
CA GLY A 77 19.35 11.39 -1.82
C GLY A 77 19.44 10.57 -0.53
N ASN A 78 18.37 10.49 0.26
CA ASN A 78 18.28 9.62 1.42
C ASN A 78 17.99 8.18 0.99
N PRO A 79 18.67 7.17 1.54
CA PRO A 79 18.38 5.78 1.25
C PRO A 79 16.96 5.44 1.70
N LEU A 80 16.17 4.79 0.83
CA LEU A 80 14.82 4.34 1.16
C LEU A 80 14.87 2.97 1.83
N VAL A 81 15.59 2.04 1.18
CA VAL A 81 15.68 0.65 1.61
C VAL A 81 17.11 0.17 1.45
N LYS A 82 17.55 -0.68 2.37
CA LYS A 82 18.85 -1.33 2.32
C LYS A 82 18.70 -2.82 2.57
N SER A 83 19.71 -3.59 2.16
CA SER A 83 19.78 -4.99 2.52
C SER A 83 19.88 -5.16 4.04
N SER A 84 19.19 -6.17 4.57
CA SER A 84 19.21 -6.50 6.00
C SER A 84 20.60 -6.87 6.51
N ARG A 85 21.47 -7.38 5.63
CA ARG A 85 22.81 -7.87 5.97
C ARG A 85 23.78 -7.63 4.82
N ALA A 86 25.06 -7.56 5.17
CA ALA A 86 26.14 -7.64 4.20
C ALA A 86 26.26 -9.07 3.66
N TYR A 87 26.55 -9.21 2.37
CA TYR A 87 26.78 -10.50 1.72
C TYR A 87 28.23 -10.62 1.30
N GLU A 88 28.87 -11.76 1.51
CA GLU A 88 30.27 -11.95 1.11
C GLU A 88 30.50 -11.77 -0.40
N ARG A 89 29.52 -12.14 -1.23
CA ARG A 89 29.66 -12.15 -2.69
C ARG A 89 28.70 -11.18 -3.36
N TYR A 90 29.21 -10.46 -4.37
CA TYR A 90 28.42 -9.57 -5.22
C TYR A 90 27.22 -10.28 -5.86
N ALA A 91 27.44 -11.48 -6.42
CA ALA A 91 26.37 -12.26 -7.05
C ALA A 91 25.23 -12.63 -6.07
N THR A 92 25.57 -12.92 -4.80
CA THR A 92 24.58 -13.19 -3.76
C THR A 92 23.80 -11.92 -3.40
N CYS A 93 24.49 -10.79 -3.32
CA CYS A 93 23.89 -9.46 -3.10
C CYS A 93 22.90 -9.11 -4.23
N GLN A 94 23.31 -9.30 -5.48
CA GLN A 94 22.48 -9.07 -6.66
C GLN A 94 21.26 -10.00 -6.67
N ASN A 95 21.42 -11.29 -6.35
CA ASN A 95 20.29 -12.22 -6.25
C ASN A 95 19.32 -11.86 -5.12
N ALA A 96 19.81 -11.34 -3.99
CA ALA A 96 18.96 -10.85 -2.92
C ALA A 96 18.11 -9.65 -3.38
N PHE A 97 18.72 -8.71 -4.11
CA PHE A 97 17.99 -7.58 -4.71
C PHE A 97 16.95 -8.05 -5.74
N ARG A 98 17.29 -9.00 -6.62
CA ARG A 98 16.31 -9.57 -7.58
C ARG A 98 15.11 -10.20 -6.88
N ARG A 99 15.33 -10.91 -5.77
CA ARG A 99 14.25 -11.49 -4.96
C ARG A 99 13.39 -10.42 -4.30
N PHE A 100 14.01 -9.33 -3.82
CA PHE A 100 13.29 -8.17 -3.31
C PHE A 100 12.38 -7.55 -4.38
N MET A 101 12.92 -7.28 -5.58
CA MET A 101 12.13 -6.74 -6.70
C MET A 101 10.97 -7.64 -7.09
N ALA A 102 11.17 -8.96 -7.13
CA ALA A 102 10.10 -9.91 -7.43
C ALA A 102 8.97 -9.89 -6.38
N LEU A 103 9.33 -9.74 -5.09
CA LEU A 103 8.35 -9.61 -4.02
C LEU A 103 7.60 -8.28 -4.10
N VAL A 104 8.32 -7.18 -4.35
CA VAL A 104 7.71 -5.85 -4.54
C VAL A 104 6.75 -5.85 -5.72
N ALA A 105 7.14 -6.43 -6.86
CA ALA A 105 6.27 -6.56 -8.03
C ALA A 105 4.99 -7.35 -7.71
N ARG A 106 5.10 -8.50 -7.05
CA ARG A 106 3.93 -9.30 -6.63
C ARG A 106 3.01 -8.54 -5.66
N MET A 107 3.58 -7.78 -4.74
CA MET A 107 2.80 -6.94 -3.82
C MET A 107 2.17 -5.75 -4.54
N ALA A 108 2.83 -5.17 -5.54
CA ALA A 108 2.28 -4.12 -6.39
C ALA A 108 1.08 -4.64 -7.17
N GLU A 109 1.19 -5.83 -7.79
CA GLU A 109 0.07 -6.50 -8.46
C GLU A 109 -1.10 -6.77 -7.49
N THR A 110 -0.80 -7.20 -6.26
CA THR A 110 -1.82 -7.43 -5.23
C THR A 110 -2.47 -6.12 -4.76
N ALA A 111 -1.68 -5.05 -4.63
CA ALA A 111 -2.17 -3.73 -4.23
C ALA A 111 -2.99 -3.07 -5.35
N GLU A 112 -2.58 -3.22 -6.61
CA GLU A 112 -3.31 -2.76 -7.79
C GLU A 112 -4.61 -3.55 -7.96
N ALA A 113 -4.60 -4.87 -7.73
CA ALA A 113 -5.81 -5.68 -7.68
C ALA A 113 -6.75 -5.24 -6.53
N ALA A 114 -6.20 -4.97 -5.33
CA ALA A 114 -6.98 -4.46 -4.20
C ALA A 114 -7.51 -3.03 -4.42
N ALA A 115 -6.78 -2.19 -5.16
CA ALA A 115 -7.21 -0.85 -5.54
C ALA A 115 -8.28 -0.89 -6.65
N ALA A 116 -8.16 -1.83 -7.59
CA ALA A 116 -9.18 -2.10 -8.62
C ALA A 116 -10.45 -2.72 -8.01
N GLU A 117 -10.31 -3.43 -6.90
CA GLU A 117 -11.40 -4.03 -6.11
C GLU A 117 -11.79 -3.19 -4.88
N ALA A 118 -11.43 -1.91 -4.87
CA ALA A 118 -12.06 -0.96 -3.97
C ALA A 118 -13.45 -0.61 -4.53
N PRO A 119 -14.57 -0.93 -3.84
CA PRO A 119 -15.87 -0.52 -4.29
C PRO A 119 -15.91 1.01 -4.35
N ALA A 120 -16.41 1.53 -5.47
CA ALA A 120 -16.73 2.94 -5.65
C ALA A 120 -17.36 3.50 -4.36
N PRO A 121 -17.04 4.74 -3.94
CA PRO A 121 -17.63 5.32 -2.75
C PRO A 121 -19.14 5.23 -2.90
N VAL A 122 -19.75 4.46 -1.99
CA VAL A 122 -21.19 4.44 -1.76
C VAL A 122 -21.61 5.90 -1.68
N GLY A 123 -22.33 6.35 -2.71
CA GLY A 123 -22.97 7.66 -2.67
C GLY A 123 -23.78 7.73 -1.39
N PRO A 124 -23.76 8.87 -0.67
CA PRO A 124 -24.43 8.94 0.62
C PRO A 124 -25.91 8.60 0.42
N GLY A 125 -26.31 7.49 1.04
CA GLY A 125 -27.70 7.08 1.15
C GLY A 125 -28.46 8.16 1.93
N GLY A 126 -29.12 9.05 1.19
CA GLY A 126 -30.05 10.02 1.71
C GLY A 126 -31.48 9.63 1.34
N ARG A 127 -32.04 8.60 1.98
CA ARG A 127 -33.49 8.47 2.13
C ARG A 127 -33.82 7.97 3.53
N PRO A 128 -34.66 8.71 4.26
CA PRO A 128 -35.98 8.16 4.49
C PRO A 128 -37.12 9.18 4.33
N GLY A 129 -38.25 8.68 3.81
CA GLY A 129 -39.61 9.06 4.18
C GLY A 129 -39.98 10.54 4.31
N SER A 130 -40.66 11.04 3.29
CA SER A 130 -41.88 11.83 3.51
C SER A 130 -42.88 11.45 2.44
N GLY A 131 -43.81 10.57 2.80
CA GLY A 131 -45.05 10.45 2.07
C GLY A 131 -45.91 11.68 2.35
N PHE A 132 -46.61 12.17 1.34
CA PHE A 132 -48.00 12.64 1.43
C PHE A 132 -48.50 12.96 0.02
N GLY A 133 -49.67 12.40 -0.33
CA GLY A 133 -50.55 12.89 -1.40
C GLY A 133 -50.67 11.99 -2.63
N GLY A 134 -51.61 11.04 -2.60
CA GLY A 134 -51.90 10.13 -3.69
C GLY A 134 -52.60 10.76 -4.90
N ARG A 135 -52.39 10.14 -6.07
CA ARG A 135 -53.28 10.17 -7.24
C ARG A 135 -54.26 8.97 -7.13
N PRO A 136 -55.18 8.75 -8.10
CA PRO A 136 -56.23 9.62 -8.64
C PRO A 136 -57.60 8.88 -8.65
N GLY A 137 -58.69 9.57 -9.01
CA GLY A 137 -59.86 8.91 -9.64
C GLY A 137 -61.21 9.23 -9.01
N GLY A 138 -62.14 9.71 -9.86
CA GLY A 138 -63.57 9.72 -9.57
C GLY A 138 -64.31 10.94 -10.15
N GLY A 139 -64.75 10.85 -11.41
CA GLY A 139 -65.99 11.52 -11.83
C GLY A 139 -67.21 10.85 -11.14
N PRO A 140 -68.45 11.39 -11.22
CA PRO A 140 -69.07 11.98 -12.41
C PRO A 140 -69.77 13.35 -12.16
N GLY A 141 -70.31 13.99 -13.22
CA GLY A 141 -71.14 15.22 -13.17
C GLY A 141 -72.57 14.96 -12.66
N PRO A 142 -73.63 15.73 -13.04
CA PRO A 142 -73.71 17.06 -13.64
C PRO A 142 -74.42 18.07 -12.70
N ARG A 143 -74.46 19.37 -13.04
CA ARG A 143 -75.44 20.29 -12.45
C ARG A 143 -76.02 21.23 -13.50
N ALA A 144 -77.31 21.06 -13.72
CA ALA A 144 -78.17 21.88 -14.54
C ALA A 144 -78.54 23.19 -13.81
N GLY A 145 -78.83 24.23 -14.60
CA GLY A 145 -80.05 25.05 -14.41
C GLY A 145 -79.90 26.50 -13.92
N GLY A 146 -80.44 27.41 -14.74
CA GLY A 146 -81.00 28.72 -14.36
C GLY A 146 -80.02 29.89 -14.44
N GLY A 147 -80.19 30.95 -15.22
CA GLY A 147 -81.39 31.52 -15.82
C GLY A 147 -81.55 32.96 -15.30
N SER A 148 -81.25 33.94 -16.15
CA SER A 148 -81.90 35.25 -16.35
C SER A 148 -81.01 36.11 -17.26
#